data_AF-A0A9E5RH93-F1
#
_entry.id   AF-A0A9E5RH93-F1
#
_cell.length_a   1.000
_cell.length_b   1.000
_cell.length_c   1.000
_cell.angle_alpha   90.00
_cell.angle_beta   90.00
_cell.angle_gamma   90.00
#
_symmetry.space_group_name_H-M   'P 1'
#
loop_
_entity.id
_entity.type
_entity.pdbx_description
1 polymer ?
#
loop_
_entity_poly.entity_id
_entity_poly.type
_entity_poly.pdbx_seq_one_letter_code
_entity_poly.pdbx_strand_id
1 'polypeptide(L)' 'MFSLLETTVKPLLLNTKVLEVAYELYLQAPQSDYPEIDLKELSNRTSASLLECRNAVVGAHEVGRFPRCFLRS' A
#
# COMPACT_ATOMS: atom_id res chain seq x y z
N MET A 1 -23.51 -11.56 -19.23
CA MET A 1 -23.78 -11.57 -17.78
C MET A 1 -22.42 -11.64 -17.11
N PHE A 2 -21.97 -10.53 -16.50
CA PHE A 2 -20.59 -10.35 -16.06
C PHE A 2 -20.21 -11.40 -15.01
N SER A 3 -19.22 -12.23 -15.36
CA SER A 3 -18.65 -13.26 -14.52
C SER A 3 -18.03 -12.64 -13.27
N LEU A 4 -18.49 -13.09 -12.10
CA LEU A 4 -17.69 -13.41 -10.93
C LEU A 4 -16.35 -12.64 -10.82
N LEU A 5 -16.43 -11.36 -10.45
CA LEU A 5 -15.35 -10.74 -9.67
C LEU A 5 -15.55 -11.10 -8.20
N GLU A 6 -15.63 -12.40 -7.93
CA GLU A 6 -15.13 -12.98 -6.69
C GLU A 6 -13.60 -12.87 -6.73
N THR A 7 -13.08 -11.65 -6.83
CA THR A 7 -11.78 -11.33 -6.26
C THR A 7 -11.99 -11.46 -4.76
N THR A 8 -12.00 -12.69 -4.26
CA THR A 8 -10.86 -13.24 -3.53
C THR A 8 -10.01 -12.10 -2.96
N VAL A 9 -10.60 -11.28 -2.09
CA VAL A 9 -9.89 -10.63 -1.00
C VAL A 9 -9.51 -11.78 -0.07
N LYS A 10 -8.68 -12.70 -0.58
CA LYS A 10 -7.75 -13.41 0.27
C LYS A 10 -7.11 -12.30 1.08
N PRO A 11 -6.90 -12.49 2.39
CA PRO A 11 -5.86 -11.74 3.03
C PRO A 11 -4.60 -12.11 2.23
N LEU A 12 -4.27 -11.29 1.22
CA LEU A 12 -2.94 -11.21 0.66
C LEU A 12 -2.11 -11.22 1.91
N LEU A 13 -1.34 -12.30 2.13
CA LEU A 13 -0.38 -12.42 3.21
C LEU A 13 0.34 -11.09 3.23
N LEU A 14 -0.12 -10.19 4.10
CA LEU A 14 0.18 -8.77 3.98
C LEU A 14 1.66 -8.74 4.18
N ASN A 15 2.39 -8.45 3.10
CA ASN A 15 3.83 -8.63 3.11
C ASN A 15 4.35 -7.62 4.14
N THR A 16 4.70 -8.13 5.32
CA THR A 16 4.98 -7.31 6.50
C THR A 16 6.14 -6.37 6.21
N LYS A 17 7.10 -6.83 5.40
CA LYS A 17 8.20 -6.02 4.87
C LYS A 17 7.71 -4.83 4.03
N VAL A 18 6.68 -5.02 3.20
CA VAL A 18 6.07 -3.94 2.41
C VAL A 18 5.37 -2.94 3.32
N LEU A 19 4.65 -3.41 4.33
CA LEU A 19 3.99 -2.52 5.29
C LEU A 19 4.96 -1.73 6.16
N GLU A 20 6.06 -2.35 6.59
CA GLU A 20 7.12 -1.67 7.36
C GLU A 20 7.77 -0.56 6.55
N VAL A 21 8.18 -0.85 5.31
CA VAL A 21 8.78 0.16 4.42
C VAL A 21 7.76 1.24 4.05
N ALA A 22 6.49 0.87 3.82
CA ALA A 22 5.43 1.85 3.57
C ALA A 22 5.21 2.76 4.80
N TYR A 23 5.37 2.23 6.01
CA TYR A 23 5.32 2.99 7.26
C TYR A 23 6.49 3.94 7.42
N GLU A 24 7.71 3.51 7.08
CA GLU A 24 8.86 4.40 7.04
C GLU A 24 8.66 5.55 6.03
N LEU A 25 8.19 5.25 4.81
CA LEU A 25 7.90 6.26 3.81
C LEU A 25 6.80 7.23 4.27
N TYR A 26 5.77 6.71 4.94
CA TYR A 26 4.70 7.52 5.53
C TYR A 26 5.21 8.44 6.65
N LEU A 27 6.13 7.97 7.49
CA LEU A 27 6.74 8.79 8.54
C LEU A 27 7.74 9.81 7.99
N GLN A 28 8.41 9.48 6.87
CA GLN A 28 9.33 10.39 6.17
C GLN A 28 8.60 11.42 5.32
N ALA A 29 7.36 11.15 4.92
CA ALA A 29 6.55 12.10 4.19
C ALA A 29 6.39 13.39 5.02
N PRO A 30 6.44 14.56 4.38
CA PRO A 30 6.23 15.82 5.07
C PRO A 30 4.89 15.76 5.82
N GLN A 31 4.84 16.34 7.03
CA GLN A 31 3.62 16.48 7.83
C GLN A 31 2.66 17.45 7.12
N SER A 32 2.05 16.97 6.06
CA SER A 32 1.00 17.60 5.28
C SER A 32 -0.31 16.90 5.63
N ASP A 33 -1.43 17.54 5.33
CA ASP A 33 -2.76 16.94 5.50
C ASP A 33 -2.93 15.63 4.72
N TYR A 34 -2.06 15.39 3.72
CA TYR A 34 -2.07 14.22 2.87
C TYR A 34 -0.67 13.69 2.55
N PRO A 35 -0.10 12.80 3.39
CA PRO A 35 1.18 12.16 3.11
C PRO A 35 1.13 11.28 1.86
N GLU A 36 2.13 11.41 1.00
CA GLU A 36 2.22 10.68 -0.26
C GLU A 36 3.20 9.50 -0.12
N ILE A 37 2.76 8.30 -0.48
CA ILE A 37 3.58 7.09 -0.50
C ILE A 37 3.90 6.76 -1.97
N ASP A 38 5.17 6.80 -2.33
CA ASP A 38 5.63 6.44 -3.66
C ASP A 38 5.71 4.91 -3.82
N LEU A 39 4.86 4.36 -4.69
CA LEU A 39 4.78 2.93 -4.97
C LEU A 39 6.02 2.41 -5.69
N LYS A 40 6.68 3.24 -6.52
CA LYS A 40 7.94 2.85 -7.18
C LYS A 40 9.05 2.74 -6.15
N GLU A 41 9.14 3.70 -5.24
CA GLU A 41 10.12 3.65 -4.16
C GLU A 41 9.88 2.44 -3.24
N LEU A 42 8.61 2.20 -2.89
CA LEU A 42 8.22 1.06 -2.09
C LEU A 42 8.57 -0.27 -2.78
N SER A 43 8.31 -0.39 -4.08
CA SER A 43 8.63 -1.55 -4.90
C SER A 43 10.14 -1.78 -4.99
N ASN A 44 10.92 -0.71 -5.20
CA ASN A 44 12.38 -0.77 -5.26
C ASN A 44 12.99 -1.26 -3.94
N ARG A 45 12.50 -0.76 -2.80
CA ARG A 45 13.02 -1.13 -1.47
C ARG A 45 12.59 -2.52 -1.01
N THR A 46 11.43 -3.00 -1.44
CA THR A 46 10.87 -4.27 -0.99
C THR A 46 11.11 -5.42 -1.98
N SER A 47 11.51 -5.10 -3.22
CA SER A 47 11.57 -6.01 -4.37
C SER A 47 10.21 -6.66 -4.70
N ALA A 48 9.11 -6.11 -4.18
CA ALA A 48 7.76 -6.54 -4.50
C ALA A 48 7.24 -5.83 -5.75
N SER A 49 6.27 -6.42 -6.43
CA SER A 49 5.63 -5.77 -7.59
C SER A 49 4.85 -4.52 -7.17
N LEU A 50 4.66 -3.59 -8.10
CA LEU A 50 3.83 -2.39 -7.87
C LEU A 50 2.40 -2.75 -7.44
N LEU A 51 1.86 -3.84 -7.97
CA LEU A 51 0.51 -4.32 -7.66
C LEU A 51 0.43 -4.84 -6.22
N GLU A 52 1.44 -5.59 -5.77
CA GLU A 52 1.54 -6.04 -4.37
C GLU A 52 1.70 -4.87 -3.41
N CYS A 53 2.55 -3.89 -3.76
CA CYS A 53 2.74 -2.66 -3.00
C CYS A 53 1.43 -1.89 -2.85
N ARG A 54 0.71 -1.68 -3.95
CA ARG A 54 -0.59 -1.01 -3.95
C ARG A 54 -1.60 -1.75 -3.09
N ASN A 55 -1.74 -3.06 -3.28
CA ASN A 55 -2.73 -3.84 -2.54
C ASN A 55 -2.41 -3.88 -1.04
N ALA A 56 -1.12 -3.91 -0.66
CA ALA A 56 -0.71 -3.86 0.74
C ALA A 56 -1.04 -2.51 1.40
N VAL A 57 -0.76 -1.40 0.72
CA VAL A 57 -1.05 -0.06 1.25
C VAL A 57 -2.56 0.20 1.28
N VAL A 58 -3.30 -0.17 0.23
CA VAL A 58 -4.77 -0.05 0.21
C VAL A 58 -5.42 -0.91 1.29
N GLY A 59 -4.98 -2.16 1.45
CA GLY A 59 -5.49 -3.03 2.51
C GLY A 59 -5.18 -2.50 3.91
N ALA A 60 -4.03 -1.86 4.09
CA ALA A 60 -3.67 -1.18 5.33
C ALA A 60 -4.55 0.07 5.58
N HIS A 61 -4.84 0.84 4.53
CA HIS A 61 -5.74 2.00 4.57
C HIS A 61 -7.16 1.63 5.02
N GLU A 62 -7.71 0.54 4.48
CA GLU A 62 -9.05 0.05 4.83
C GLU A 62 -9.16 -0.38 6.30
N VAL A 63 -8.07 -0.86 6.91
CA VAL A 63 -8.02 -1.21 8.35
C VAL A 63 -7.60 -0.03 9.24
N GLY A 64 -7.53 1.18 8.70
CA GLY A 64 -7.23 2.42 9.43
C GLY A 64 -5.74 2.69 9.67
N ARG A 65 -4.83 1.92 9.06
CA ARG A 65 -3.39 2.27 8.99
C ARG A 65 -3.17 3.19 7.79
N PHE A 66 -2.35 4.23 7.92
CA PHE A 66 -2.17 5.27 6.89
C PHE A 66 -3.42 6.16 6.66
N PRO A 67 -3.85 6.93 7.67
CA PRO A 67 -4.94 7.89 7.47
C PRO A 67 -4.53 8.95 6.44
N ARG A 68 -5.45 9.23 5.51
CA ARG A 68 -5.37 10.29 4.50
C ARG A 68 -4.11 10.25 3.60
N CYS A 69 -3.58 9.06 3.28
CA CYS A 69 -2.45 8.96 2.36
C CYS A 69 -2.87 8.94 0.88
N PHE A 70 -2.02 9.48 0.00
CA PHE A 70 -2.12 9.26 -1.45
C PHE A 70 -1.05 8.30 -1.94
N LEU A 71 -1.38 7.54 -2.97
CA LEU A 71 -0.45 6.64 -3.65
C LEU A 71 0.06 7.29 -4.93
N ARG A 72 1.38 7.47 -5.03
CA ARG A 72 2.05 7.92 -6.25
C ARG A 72 2.51 6.71 -7.05
N SER A 73 2.10 6.63 -8.32
CA SER A 73 2.41 5.51 -9.24
C SER A 73 3.58 5.77 -10.18
#